data_AF-R3W2W1-F1
#
_entry.id   AF-R3W2W1-F1
#
_cell.length_a   1.000
_cell.length_b   1.000
_cell.length_c   1.000
_cell.angle_alpha   90.00
_cell.angle_beta   90.00
_cell.angle_gamma   90.00
#
_symmetry.space_group_name_H-M   'P 1'
#
loop_
_entity.id
_entity.type
_entity.pdbx_description
1 polymer ?
#
loop_
_entity_poly.entity_id
_entity_poly.type
_entity_poly.pdbx_seq_one_letter_code
_entity_poly.pdbx_strand_id
1 'polypeptide(L)' 'MIKIYVSLIEKGEKTIEDVPAKIKKEVQAILDAATAD' A
#
# COMPACT_ATOMS: atom_id res chain seq x y z
N MET A 1 -5.07 9.58 1.79
CA MET A 1 -5.68 8.23 1.79
C MET A 1 -4.66 7.16 1.40
N ILE A 2 -4.14 7.14 0.16
CA ILE A 2 -3.20 6.11 -0.34
C ILE A 2 -1.97 5.95 0.55
N LYS A 3 -1.28 7.05 0.87
CA LYS A 3 -0.11 7.05 1.78
C LYS A 3 -0.39 6.45 3.16
N ILE A 4 -1.61 6.61 3.68
CA ILE A 4 -2.01 6.03 4.97
C ILE A 4 -2.06 4.51 4.84
N TYR A 5 -2.68 3.99 3.78
CA TYR A 5 -2.70 2.55 3.51
C TYR A 5 -1.30 1.99 3.30
N VAL A 6 -0.45 2.67 2.53
CA VAL A 6 0.96 2.30 2.34
C VAL A 6 1.67 2.21 3.69
N SER A 7 1.60 3.25 4.53
CA SER A 7 2.25 3.22 5.85
C SER A 7 1.66 2.19 6.81
N LEU A 8 0.36 1.87 6.72
CA LEU A 8 -0.25 0.81 7.51
C LEU A 8 0.21 -0.59 7.04
N ILE A 9 0.42 -0.76 5.73
CA ILE A 9 0.95 -2.00 5.15
C ILE A 9 2.43 -2.18 5.48
N GLU A 10 3.23 -1.12 5.38
CA GLU A 10 4.65 -1.13 5.79
C GLU A 10 4.81 -1.46 7.28
N LYS A 11 3.87 -1.02 8.12
CA LYS A 11 3.82 -1.36 9.55
C LYS A 11 3.24 -2.74 9.85
N GLY A 12 2.69 -3.44 8.85
CA GLY A 12 2.03 -4.74 9.02
C GLY A 12 0.66 -4.67 9.72
N GLU A 13 0.09 -3.48 9.89
CA GLU A 13 -1.24 -3.32 10.50
C GLU A 13 -2.39 -3.55 9.51
N LYS A 14 -2.10 -3.43 8.21
CA LYS A 14 -3.05 -3.73 7.14
C LYS A 14 -2.38 -4.52 6.03
N THR A 15 -3.19 -5.21 5.24
CA THR A 15 -2.73 -5.90 4.04
C THR A 15 -3.21 -5.18 2.78
N ILE A 16 -2.65 -5.55 1.63
CA ILE A 16 -3.13 -5.06 0.33
C ILE A 16 -4.61 -5.47 0.09
N GLU A 17 -5.14 -6.46 0.81
CA GLU A 17 -6.52 -6.90 0.73
C GLU A 17 -7.49 -5.92 1.42
N ASP A 18 -7.05 -5.22 2.46
CA ASP A 18 -7.79 -4.16 3.14
C ASP A 18 -7.88 -2.85 2.33
N VAL A 19 -7.16 -2.78 1.22
CA VAL A 19 -7.11 -1.60 0.36
C VAL A 19 -8.28 -1.63 -0.62
N PRO A 20 -9.09 -0.56 -0.68
CA PRO A 20 -10.17 -0.46 -1.66
C PRO A 20 -9.65 -0.66 -3.09
N ALA A 21 -10.35 -1.49 -3.88
CA ALA A 21 -9.94 -1.87 -5.23
C ALA A 21 -9.59 -0.69 -6.15
N LYS A 22 -10.25 0.46 -5.96
CA LYS A 22 -10.00 1.70 -6.71
C LYS A 22 -8.59 2.25 -6.53
N ILE A 23 -8.01 2.11 -5.34
CA ILE A 23 -6.67 2.62 -4.99
C ILE A 23 -5.64 1.50 -4.81
N LYS A 24 -6.07 0.23 -4.89
CA LYS A 24 -5.20 -0.94 -4.72
C LYS A 24 -4.02 -0.94 -5.71
N LYS A 25 -4.27 -0.55 -6.96
CA LYS A 25 -3.22 -0.39 -7.97
C LYS A 25 -2.20 0.69 -7.61
N GLU A 26 -2.65 1.84 -7.11
CA GLU A 26 -1.75 2.94 -6.74
C GLU A 26 -0.94 2.59 -5.48
N VAL A 27 -1.57 1.95 -4.48
CA VAL A 27 -0.87 1.49 -3.27
C VAL A 27 0.18 0.44 -3.61
N GLN A 28 -0.15 -0.53 -4.48
CA GLN A 28 0.78 -1.55 -4.94
C GLN A 28 1.98 -0.92 -5.67
N ALA A 29 1.73 0.00 -6.60
CA ALA A 29 2.81 0.69 -7.33
C ALA A 29 3.77 1.47 -6.42
N ILE A 30 3.27 2.06 -5.32
CA ILE A 30 4.11 2.76 -4.34
C ILE A 30 4.93 1.77 -3.51
N LEU A 31 4.33 0.66 -3.08
CA LEU A 31 5.03 -0.38 -2.31
C LEU A 31 6.13 -1.07 -3.14
N ASP A 32 5.85 -1.37 -4.41
CA ASP A 32 6.83 -1.92 -5.34
C ASP A 32 8.00 -0.94 -5.57
N ALA A 33 7.71 0.36 -5.71
CA ALA A 33 8.74 1.39 -5.83
C ALA A 33 9.57 1.57 -4.55
N ALA A 34 8.98 1.36 -3.36
CA ALA A 34 9.66 1.48 -2.08
C ALA A 34 10.54 0.25 -1.72
N THR A 35 10.26 -0.91 -2.32
CA THR A 35 10.99 -2.17 -2.05
C THR A 35 12.20 -2.35 -2.99
N ALA A 36 12.38 -1.48 -3.98
CA ALA A 36 13.45 -1.57 -4.98
C ALA A 36 14.80 -0.95 -4.56
N ASP A 37 15.02 -0.71 -3.27
CA ASP A 37 16.29 -0.20 -2.68
C ASP A 37 17.10 -1.35 -2.04
#